data_AF-A0A536MEP0-F1
#
_entry.id   AF-A0A536MEP0-F1
#
_cell.length_a   1.000
_cell.length_b   1.000
_cell.length_c   1.000
_cell.angle_alpha   90.00
_cell.angle_beta   90.00
_cell.angle_gamma   90.00
#
_symmetry.space_group_name_H-M   'P 1'
#
loop_
_entity.id
_entity.type
_entity.pdbx_description
1 polymer ?
#
loop_
_entity_poly.entity_id
_entity_poly.type
_entity_poly.pdbx_seq_one_letter_code
_entity_poly.pdbx_strand_id
1 'polypeptide(L)'
;MSSLLIFCRDCGKQVPSSQTKNSLCVECQVRHSVADLRDEHARLWRKRERYRSQNANVEQIGRQIARVEDRMGQRIKELVSNDREAADHLRRELEAARGQRYTIKGV
;
A
#
# COMPACT_ATOMS: atom_id res chain seq x y z
N MET A 1 26.48 -20.55 5.65
CA MET A 1 25.12 -21.13 5.64
C MET A 1 24.45 -20.71 4.35
N SER A 2 24.24 -21.63 3.40
CA SER A 2 23.56 -21.32 2.14
C SER A 2 22.05 -21.23 2.38
N SER A 3 21.45 -20.07 2.19
CA SER A 3 19.99 -19.93 2.17
C SER A 3 19.46 -20.42 0.83
N LEU A 4 18.44 -21.28 0.86
CA LEU A 4 17.71 -21.68 -0.35
C LEU A 4 17.04 -20.44 -0.95
N LEU A 5 17.33 -20.13 -2.20
CA LEU A 5 16.66 -19.06 -2.93
C LEU A 5 15.35 -19.59 -3.53
N ILE A 6 14.27 -18.87 -3.31
CA ILE A 6 12.93 -19.19 -3.82
C ILE A 6 12.46 -18.01 -4.67
N PHE A 7 11.77 -18.31 -5.77
CA PHE A 7 11.12 -17.30 -6.60
C PHE A 7 9.82 -16.83 -5.95
N CYS A 8 9.64 -15.52 -5.83
CA CYS A 8 8.36 -14.93 -5.49
C CYS A 8 7.34 -15.25 -6.59
N ARG A 9 6.19 -15.81 -6.21
CA ARG A 9 5.11 -16.19 -7.14
C ARG A 9 4.52 -14.99 -7.89
N ASP A 10 4.56 -13.80 -7.29
CA ASP A 10 3.91 -12.61 -7.83
C ASP A 10 4.87 -11.77 -8.70
N CYS A 11 6.08 -11.48 -8.21
CA CYS A 11 7.04 -10.63 -8.96
C CYS A 11 8.20 -11.38 -9.62
N GLY A 12 8.34 -12.70 -9.41
CA GLY A 12 9.42 -13.50 -9.98
C GLY A 12 10.82 -13.24 -9.40
N LYS A 13 10.95 -12.36 -8.40
CA LYS A 13 12.23 -12.06 -7.75
C LYS A 13 12.71 -13.28 -6.95
N GLN A 14 14.00 -13.63 -7.08
CA GLN A 14 14.64 -14.60 -6.21
C GLN A 14 14.94 -13.96 -4.85
N VAL A 15 14.50 -14.60 -3.78
CA VAL A 15 14.71 -14.15 -2.40
C VAL A 15 15.06 -15.34 -1.50
N PRO A 16 15.79 -15.12 -0.39
CA PRO A 16 16.03 -16.18 0.59
C PRO A 16 14.71 -16.76 1.12
N SER A 17 14.66 -18.08 1.30
CA SER A 17 13.47 -18.77 1.80
C SER A 17 12.97 -18.23 3.15
N SER A 18 13.88 -17.75 4.01
CA SER A 18 13.56 -17.08 5.28
C SER A 18 12.81 -15.76 5.12
N GLN A 19 12.89 -15.13 3.95
CA GLN A 19 12.20 -13.87 3.61
C GLN A 19 10.95 -14.12 2.74
N THR A 20 10.55 -15.39 2.58
CA THR A 20 9.32 -15.76 1.88
C THR A 20 8.27 -16.25 2.84
N LYS A 21 7.01 -15.84 2.61
CA LYS A 21 5.83 -16.37 3.28
C LYS A 21 4.75 -16.58 2.24
N ASN A 22 4.11 -17.74 2.25
CA ASN A 22 3.12 -18.13 1.22
C ASN A 22 3.64 -17.96 -0.22
N SER A 23 4.94 -18.26 -0.43
CA SER A 23 5.64 -18.08 -1.72
C SER A 23 5.70 -16.62 -2.23
N LEU A 24 5.52 -15.64 -1.36
CA LEU A 24 5.64 -14.22 -1.69
C LEU A 24 6.84 -13.59 -0.97
N CYS A 25 7.58 -12.72 -1.67
CA CYS A 25 8.54 -11.83 -1.01
C CYS A 25 7.83 -10.78 -0.15
N VAL A 26 8.56 -10.16 0.79
CA VAL A 26 8.03 -9.13 1.69
C VAL A 26 7.33 -8.00 0.93
N GLU A 27 7.91 -7.51 -0.17
CA GLU A 27 7.31 -6.47 -1.02
C GLU A 27 5.92 -6.87 -1.54
N CYS A 28 5.78 -8.10 -2.05
CA CYS A 28 4.49 -8.59 -2.53
C CYS A 28 3.53 -8.85 -1.37
N GLN A 29 3.99 -9.38 -0.23
CA GLN A 29 3.14 -9.55 0.95
C GLN A 29 2.53 -8.22 1.41
N VAL A 30 3.35 -7.16 1.50
CA VAL A 30 2.90 -5.82 1.83
C VAL A 30 1.87 -5.32 0.82
N ARG A 31 2.20 -5.40 -0.49
CA ARG A 31 1.32 -4.94 -1.56
C ARG A 31 -0.05 -5.61 -1.54
N HIS A 32 -0.08 -6.93 -1.34
CA HIS A 32 -1.33 -7.69 -1.22
C HIS A 32 -2.10 -7.31 0.05
N SER A 33 -1.40 -7.14 1.18
CA SER A 33 -2.03 -6.84 2.47
C SER A 33 -2.67 -5.45 2.55
N VAL A 34 -2.13 -4.48 1.81
CA VAL A 34 -2.64 -3.10 1.78
C VAL A 34 -3.47 -2.77 0.54
N ALA A 35 -3.75 -3.74 -0.33
CA ALA A 35 -4.45 -3.51 -1.60
C ALA A 35 -5.81 -2.80 -1.43
N ASP A 36 -6.65 -3.31 -0.53
CA ASP A 36 -7.98 -2.73 -0.27
C ASP A 36 -7.89 -1.31 0.32
N LEU A 37 -6.89 -1.07 1.19
CA LEU A 37 -6.63 0.24 1.79
C LEU A 37 -6.13 1.24 0.75
N ARG A 38 -5.30 0.80 -0.20
CA ARG A 38 -4.86 1.63 -1.34
C ARG A 38 -6.03 2.05 -2.22
N ASP A 39 -6.91 1.10 -2.55
CA ASP A 39 -8.09 1.38 -3.34
C ASP A 39 -9.04 2.35 -2.59
N GLU A 40 -9.19 2.18 -1.28
CA GLU A 40 -9.93 3.11 -0.42
C GLU A 40 -9.31 4.51 -0.42
N HIS A 41 -7.99 4.61 -0.25
CA HIS A 41 -7.25 5.86 -0.31
C HIS A 41 -7.46 6.58 -1.64
N ALA A 42 -7.30 5.88 -2.76
CA ALA A 42 -7.51 6.43 -4.10
C ALA A 42 -8.97 6.89 -4.30
N ARG A 43 -9.96 6.15 -3.79
CA ARG A 43 -11.39 6.55 -3.83
C ARG A 43 -11.64 7.83 -3.03
N LEU A 44 -11.12 7.93 -1.81
CA LEU A 44 -11.28 9.10 -0.95
C LEU A 44 -10.62 10.34 -1.53
N TRP A 45 -9.45 10.19 -2.16
CA TRP A 45 -8.80 11.29 -2.87
C TRP A 45 -9.59 11.79 -4.07
N ARG A 46 -10.14 10.87 -4.89
CA ARG A 46 -11.05 11.25 -5.98
C ARG A 46 -12.31 11.93 -5.45
N LYS A 47 -12.85 11.48 -4.32
CA LYS A 47 -13.98 12.13 -3.65
C LYS A 47 -13.61 13.54 -3.19
N ARG A 48 -12.45 13.70 -2.54
CA ARG A 48 -11.94 15.00 -2.07
C ARG A 48 -11.82 15.99 -3.22
N GLU A 49 -11.27 15.55 -4.35
CA GLU A 49 -11.11 16.41 -5.53
C GLU A 49 -12.46 16.87 -6.11
N ARG A 50 -13.43 15.94 -6.25
CA ARG A 50 -14.79 16.30 -6.69
C ARG A 50 -15.50 17.29 -5.76
N TYR A 51 -15.25 17.19 -4.46
CA TYR A 51 -15.91 18.02 -3.45
C TYR A 51 -15.21 19.37 -3.26
N ARG A 52 -13.94 19.48 -3.67
CA ARG A 52 -13.17 20.72 -3.67
C ARG A 52 -13.83 21.81 -4.53
N SER A 53 -14.39 21.44 -5.68
CA SER A 53 -15.11 22.36 -6.57
C SER A 53 -16.51 22.74 -6.07
N GLN A 54 -17.04 22.02 -5.06
CA GLN A 54 -18.40 22.20 -4.53
C GLN A 54 -18.42 22.83 -3.12
N ASN A 55 -17.26 23.26 -2.61
CA ASN A 55 -17.09 23.83 -1.27
C ASN A 55 -17.65 22.96 -0.12
N ALA A 56 -17.66 21.63 -0.31
CA ALA A 56 -18.31 20.68 0.60
C ALA A 56 -17.29 19.82 1.37
N ASN A 57 -17.44 19.67 2.69
CA ASN A 57 -16.81 18.70 3.61
C ASN A 57 -15.39 18.15 3.29
N VAL A 58 -14.50 18.97 2.72
CA VAL A 58 -13.14 18.58 2.32
C VAL A 58 -12.31 18.13 3.53
N GLU A 59 -12.48 18.79 4.67
CA GLU A 59 -11.76 18.44 5.90
C GLU A 59 -12.14 17.07 6.45
N GLN A 60 -13.43 16.72 6.42
CA GLN A 60 -13.89 15.41 6.89
C GLN A 60 -13.31 14.29 6.02
N ILE A 61 -13.23 14.51 4.70
CA ILE A 61 -12.59 13.57 3.78
C ILE A 61 -11.08 13.51 4.04
N GLY A 62 -10.43 14.63 4.36
CA GLY A 62 -9.03 14.68 4.79
C GLY A 62 -8.77 13.81 6.01
N ARG A 63 -9.63 13.88 7.04
CA ARG A 63 -9.55 13.00 8.23
C ARG A 63 -9.76 11.52 7.89
N GLN A 64 -10.62 11.21 6.93
CA GLN A 64 -10.80 9.83 6.45
C GLN A 64 -9.54 9.29 5.76
N ILE A 65 -8.91 10.12 4.91
CA ILE A 65 -7.65 9.78 4.25
C ILE A 65 -6.58 9.46 5.29
N ALA A 66 -6.37 10.33 6.27
CA ALA A 66 -5.36 10.11 7.31
C ALA A 66 -5.57 8.77 8.05
N ARG A 67 -6.80 8.42 8.41
CA ARG A 67 -7.12 7.12 9.03
C ARG A 67 -6.82 5.92 8.15
N VAL A 68 -6.89 6.07 6.83
CA VAL A 68 -6.51 4.98 5.90
C VAL A 68 -4.99 4.86 5.85
N GLU A 69 -4.27 5.98 5.80
CA GLU A 69 -2.81 6.00 5.84
C GLU A 69 -2.27 5.40 7.15
N ASP A 70 -2.88 5.69 8.30
CA ASP A 70 -2.55 5.10 9.59
C ASP A 70 -2.76 3.58 9.59
N ARG A 71 -3.91 3.10 9.07
CA ARG A 71 -4.20 1.66 8.95
C ARG A 71 -3.21 0.95 8.01
N MET A 72 -2.80 1.60 6.92
CA MET A 72 -1.74 1.07 6.05
C MET A 72 -0.43 0.93 6.81
N GLY A 73 -0.03 1.96 7.57
CA GLY A 73 1.18 1.92 8.39
C GLY A 73 1.16 0.81 9.44
N GLN A 74 0.05 0.65 10.16
CA GLN A 74 -0.14 -0.44 11.12
C GLN A 74 0.00 -1.80 10.46
N ARG A 75 -0.67 -2.01 9.31
CA ARG A 75 -0.61 -3.29 8.59
C ARG A 75 0.79 -3.63 8.11
N ILE A 76 1.55 -2.64 7.66
CA ILE A 76 2.93 -2.86 7.20
C ILE A 76 3.85 -3.22 8.38
N LYS A 77 3.67 -2.59 9.55
CA LYS A 77 4.43 -2.92 10.77
C LYS A 77 4.15 -4.34 11.29
N GLU A 78 2.97 -4.90 11.02
CA GLU A 78 2.67 -6.31 11.31
C GLU A 78 3.48 -7.28 10.44
N LEU A 79 3.93 -6.85 9.26
CA LEU A 79 4.63 -7.67 8.28
C LEU A 79 6.16 -7.45 8.27
N VAL A 80 6.60 -6.26 8.65
CA VAL A 80 8.00 -5.83 8.61
C VAL A 80 8.40 -5.35 9.99
N SER A 81 9.27 -6.11 10.66
CA SER A 81 9.70 -5.82 12.04
C SER A 81 10.64 -4.63 12.16
N ASN A 82 11.27 -4.22 11.06
CA ASN A 82 12.16 -3.05 11.02
C ASN A 82 11.35 -1.79 10.69
N ASP A 83 11.28 -0.84 11.63
CA ASP A 83 10.52 0.40 11.47
C ASP A 83 10.95 1.26 10.28
N ARG A 84 12.25 1.27 9.95
CA ARG A 84 12.77 2.04 8.81
C ARG A 84 12.31 1.43 7.49
N GLU A 85 12.39 0.11 7.38
CA GLU A 85 11.92 -0.62 6.21
C GLU A 85 10.40 -0.52 6.07
N ALA A 86 9.66 -0.59 7.18
CA ALA A 86 8.21 -0.37 7.20
C ALA A 86 7.82 1.04 6.71
N ALA A 87 8.57 2.07 7.08
CA ALA A 87 8.35 3.44 6.60
C ALA A 87 8.61 3.56 5.08
N ASP A 88 9.65 2.90 4.56
CA ASP A 88 9.94 2.88 3.13
C ASP A 88 8.83 2.16 2.33
N HIS A 89 8.33 1.03 2.84
CA HIS A 89 7.18 0.34 2.28
C HIS A 89 5.93 1.22 2.28
N LEU A 90 5.61 1.88 3.39
CA LEU A 90 4.47 2.76 3.49
C LEU A 90 4.56 3.89 2.46
N ARG A 91 5.72 4.54 2.34
CA ARG A 91 5.94 5.59 1.36
C ARG A 91 5.68 5.11 -0.07
N ARG A 92 6.22 3.95 -0.46
CA ARG A 92 6.00 3.35 -1.79
C ARG A 92 4.52 3.05 -2.06
N GLU A 93 3.82 2.49 -1.08
CA GLU A 93 2.40 2.17 -1.24
C GLU A 93 1.52 3.43 -1.34
N LEU A 94 1.86 4.50 -0.62
CA LEU A 94 1.18 5.80 -0.75
C LEU A 94 1.48 6.47 -2.08
N GLU A 95 2.71 6.38 -2.59
CA GLU A 95 3.07 6.84 -3.94
C GLU A 95 2.30 6.05 -5.02
N ALA A 96 2.16 4.73 -4.86
CA ALA A 96 1.39 3.90 -5.76
C ALA A 96 -0.13 4.23 -5.72
N ALA A 97 -0.69 4.45 -4.53
CA ALA A 97 -2.07 4.91 -4.37
C ALA A 97 -2.30 6.31 -4.96
N ARG A 98 -1.29 7.20 -4.90
CA ARG A 98 -1.31 8.50 -5.60
C ARG A 98 -1.36 8.33 -7.11
N GLY A 99 -0.55 7.45 -7.68
CA GLY A 99 -0.58 7.14 -9.11
C GLY A 99 -1.95 6.64 -9.58
N GLN A 100 -2.59 5.77 -8.78
CA GLN A 100 -3.94 5.25 -9.04
C GLN A 100 -5.04 6.32 -9.04
N ARG A 101 -4.81 7.52 -8.50
CA ARG A 101 -5.79 8.62 -8.54
C ARG A 101 -6.11 9.05 -9.97
N TYR A 102 -5.11 9.01 -10.84
CA TYR A 102 -5.20 9.45 -12.24
C TYR A 102 -5.47 8.31 -13.21
N THR A 103 -5.31 7.05 -12.77
CA THR A 103 -5.70 5.88 -13.56
C THR A 103 -7.23 5.75 -13.49
N ILE A 104 -7.90 6.36 -14.45
CA ILE A 104 -9.29 6.01 -14.76
C ILE A 104 -9.23 4.57 -15.26
N LYS A 105 -9.74 3.60 -14.48
CA LYS A 105 -10.13 2.31 -15.05
C LYS A 105 -11.25 2.65 -16.04
N GLY A 106 -10.87 2.86 -17.30
CA GLY A 106 -11.80 3.02 -18.41
C GLY A 106 -12.67 1.78 -18.44
N VAL A 107 -13.97 2.01 -18.29
CA VAL A 107 -15.01 1.06 -18.70
C VAL A 107 -15.18 1.26 -20.20
#